data_AF-A0A1F8DHL5-F1
#
_entry.id   AF-A0A1F8DHL5-F1
#
_cell.length_a   1.000
_cell.length_b   1.000
_cell.length_c   1.000
_cell.angle_alpha   90.00
_cell.angle_beta   90.00
_cell.angle_gamma   90.00
#
_symmetry.space_group_name_H-M   'P 1'
#
loop_
_entity.id
_entity.type
_entity.pdbx_description
1 polymer ?
#
loop_
_entity_poly.entity_id
_entity_poly.type
_entity_poly.pdbx_seq_one_letter_code
_entity_poly.pdbx_strand_id
1 'polypeptide(L)'
;MNRVVKGVLTIVLYIGINFSFCPNVRAAIYINEISPSTNPEWVELYNDADSSESLTGFLLEDGNSNHSDDLNLTGVISGKGYLVFTHNEGWLNNSGDTLKLYNNASPSAVIDQYAFNNIDATKSIIRSPDGSENWVVTTIPSRGSANPTPTPSPAPTSAPAPATNPPSTPSPTKTPTPVPTPTRKPTPFPTKTPVPNPTITPAGNVLGDVVVYPSPTAEKLEQIEDKKPEGRFPFLAIIFVITGTGLIGYSVFSIIKGSKKSYTIGSENENSRVP
;
A
#
# COMPACT_ATOMS: atom_id res chain seq x y z
N MET A 1 39.10 -4.28 29.90
CA MET A 1 37.68 -3.87 30.07
C MET A 1 37.01 -4.75 31.11
N ASN A 2 36.51 -4.18 32.21
CA ASN A 2 35.93 -4.94 33.33
C ASN A 2 34.62 -5.66 32.92
N ARG A 3 34.32 -6.80 33.58
CA ARG A 3 33.16 -7.65 33.29
C ARG A 3 31.83 -6.88 33.25
N VAL A 4 31.71 -5.86 34.10
CA VAL A 4 30.56 -4.93 34.15
C VAL A 4 30.42 -4.12 32.86
N VAL A 5 31.52 -3.58 32.33
CA VAL A 5 31.53 -2.78 31.10
C VAL A 5 31.18 -3.63 29.89
N LYS A 6 31.66 -4.89 29.84
CA LYS A 6 31.26 -5.84 28.79
C LYS A 6 29.76 -6.16 28.85
N GLY A 7 29.20 -6.41 30.04
CA GLY A 7 27.78 -6.70 30.20
C GLY A 7 26.87 -5.53 29.79
N VAL A 8 27.23 -4.31 30.18
CA VAL A 8 26.51 -3.09 29.78
C VAL A 8 26.59 -2.89 28.25
N LEU A 9 27.76 -3.09 27.65
CA LEU A 9 27.93 -2.96 26.20
C LEU A 9 27.09 -3.99 25.43
N THR A 10 27.02 -5.25 25.89
CA THR A 10 26.20 -6.28 25.23
C THR A 10 24.71 -5.97 25.32
N ILE A 11 24.23 -5.45 26.45
CA ILE A 11 22.82 -5.06 26.63
C ILE A 11 22.48 -3.87 25.74
N VAL A 12 23.34 -2.84 25.69
CA VAL A 12 23.16 -1.67 24.83
C VAL A 12 23.20 -2.07 23.35
N LEU A 13 24.09 -2.98 22.97
CA LEU A 13 24.15 -3.51 21.60
C LEU A 13 22.90 -4.33 21.26
N TYR A 14 22.40 -5.15 22.19
CA TYR A 14 21.18 -5.93 21.99
C TYR A 14 19.94 -5.05 21.86
N ILE A 15 19.78 -4.04 22.72
CA ILE A 15 18.70 -3.06 22.64
C ILE A 15 18.83 -2.24 21.34
N GLY A 16 20.04 -1.78 21.00
CA GLY A 16 20.29 -1.03 19.76
C GLY A 16 19.96 -1.83 18.49
N ILE A 17 20.28 -3.12 18.46
CA ILE A 17 19.93 -4.02 17.35
C ILE A 17 18.41 -4.23 17.27
N ASN A 18 17.72 -4.42 18.40
CA ASN A 18 16.25 -4.59 18.40
C ASN A 18 15.50 -3.29 18.07
N PHE A 19 16.08 -2.11 18.34
CA PHE A 19 15.51 -0.81 17.92
C PHE A 19 15.87 -0.44 16.46
N SER A 20 16.91 -1.02 15.87
CA SER A 20 17.33 -0.74 14.48
C SER A 20 16.51 -1.50 13.42
N PHE A 21 15.68 -2.46 13.84
CA PHE A 21 14.73 -3.18 12.98
C PHE A 21 13.29 -2.90 13.40
N CYS A 22 12.95 -1.63 13.69
CA CYS A 22 11.55 -1.24 13.64
C CYS A 22 11.21 -1.10 12.15
N PRO A 23 10.48 -2.04 11.50
CA PRO A 23 9.95 -1.76 10.17
C PRO A 23 9.14 -0.47 10.30
N ASN A 24 9.31 0.43 9.33
CA ASN A 24 8.42 1.58 9.22
C ASN A 24 7.00 1.04 9.08
N VAL A 25 6.21 1.08 10.15
CA VAL A 25 4.77 0.83 10.08
C VAL A 25 4.14 2.10 9.51
N ARG A 26 4.38 2.36 8.22
CA ARG A 26 3.53 3.28 7.47
C ARG A 26 2.23 2.54 7.19
N ALA A 27 1.11 3.26 7.23
CA ALA A 27 -0.12 2.74 6.66
C ALA A 27 0.15 2.44 5.17
N ALA A 28 -0.10 1.20 4.77
CA ALA A 28 0.22 0.70 3.44
C ALA A 28 -0.91 0.86 2.42
N ILE A 29 -2.06 1.41 2.86
CA ILE A 29 -3.25 1.53 2.03
C ILE A 29 -3.30 2.93 1.44
N TYR A 30 -3.37 2.99 0.12
CA TYR A 30 -3.40 4.22 -0.67
C TYR A 30 -4.68 4.29 -1.49
N ILE A 31 -5.21 5.49 -1.68
CA ILE A 31 -6.16 5.76 -2.76
C ILE A 31 -5.35 5.68 -4.06
N ASN A 32 -5.72 4.76 -4.95
CA ASN A 32 -4.92 4.41 -6.12
C ASN A 32 -5.51 4.91 -7.44
N GLU A 33 -6.84 4.80 -7.57
CA GLU A 33 -7.56 5.27 -8.75
C GLU A 33 -8.93 5.81 -8.36
N ILE A 34 -9.37 6.88 -9.02
CA ILE A 34 -10.64 7.57 -8.75
C ILE A 34 -11.37 7.78 -10.08
N SER A 35 -12.64 7.39 -10.15
CA SER A 35 -13.50 7.62 -11.31
C SER A 35 -14.82 8.27 -10.89
N PRO A 36 -14.85 9.61 -10.81
CA PRO A 36 -16.02 10.34 -10.33
C PRO A 36 -17.13 10.45 -11.39
N SER A 37 -16.79 10.30 -12.68
CA SER A 37 -17.73 10.57 -13.78
C SER A 37 -18.28 9.30 -14.42
N THR A 38 -18.61 8.31 -13.60
CA THR A 38 -19.16 7.01 -14.02
C THR A 38 -20.40 6.65 -13.18
N ASN A 39 -21.22 5.70 -13.66
CA ASN A 39 -22.33 5.17 -12.89
C ASN A 39 -22.25 3.63 -12.88
N PRO A 40 -21.92 3.00 -11.74
CA PRO A 40 -21.59 3.63 -10.45
C PRO A 40 -20.24 4.35 -10.47
N GLU A 41 -20.09 5.36 -9.61
CA GLU A 41 -18.80 5.98 -9.31
C GLU A 41 -17.95 4.99 -8.51
N TRP A 42 -16.62 5.12 -8.60
CA TRP A 42 -15.76 4.19 -7.89
C TRP A 42 -14.39 4.75 -7.53
N VAL A 43 -13.85 4.16 -6.47
CA VAL A 43 -12.51 4.41 -5.93
C VAL A 43 -11.82 3.06 -5.78
N GLU A 44 -10.57 2.99 -6.17
CA GLU A 44 -9.70 1.85 -5.90
C GLU A 44 -8.70 2.19 -4.80
N LEU A 45 -8.52 1.24 -3.88
CA LEU A 45 -7.42 1.24 -2.93
C LEU A 45 -6.34 0.25 -3.36
N TYR A 46 -5.08 0.61 -3.13
CA TYR A 46 -3.90 -0.24 -3.32
C TYR A 46 -3.22 -0.49 -1.97
N ASN A 47 -2.78 -1.71 -1.75
CA ASN A 47 -2.00 -2.09 -0.57
C ASN A 47 -0.53 -2.30 -0.92
N ASP A 48 0.34 -1.37 -0.51
CA ASP A 48 1.78 -1.48 -0.74
C ASP A 48 2.50 -2.42 0.24
N ALA A 49 1.82 -3.00 1.23
CA ALA A 49 2.43 -4.02 2.07
C ALA A 49 2.52 -5.35 1.32
N ASP A 50 3.45 -6.21 1.74
CA ASP A 50 3.51 -7.60 1.27
C ASP A 50 2.45 -8.49 1.95
N SER A 51 1.84 -8.01 3.05
CA SER A 51 0.78 -8.70 3.79
C SER A 51 -0.60 -8.15 3.47
N SER A 52 -1.62 -8.98 3.62
CA SER A 52 -3.02 -8.55 3.51
C SER A 52 -3.43 -7.65 4.68
N GLU A 53 -4.36 -6.73 4.43
CA GLU A 53 -4.95 -5.83 5.43
C GLU A 53 -6.48 -5.96 5.44
N SER A 54 -7.08 -5.95 6.63
CA SER A 54 -8.54 -5.87 6.77
C SER A 54 -8.99 -4.42 6.68
N LEU A 55 -9.89 -4.12 5.75
CA LEU A 55 -10.44 -2.77 5.56
C LEU A 55 -11.68 -2.52 6.41
N THR A 56 -12.11 -3.47 7.24
CA THR A 56 -13.20 -3.27 8.20
C THR A 56 -12.90 -2.07 9.10
N GLY A 57 -13.76 -1.06 9.05
CA GLY A 57 -13.60 0.18 9.79
C GLY A 57 -12.76 1.23 9.06
N PHE A 58 -12.32 1.01 7.84
CA PHE A 58 -11.85 2.13 7.02
C PHE A 58 -13.06 2.92 6.49
N LEU A 59 -12.86 4.20 6.17
CA LEU A 59 -13.89 5.10 5.69
C LEU A 59 -13.35 5.91 4.51
N LEU A 60 -14.12 6.00 3.43
CA LEU A 60 -13.92 6.99 2.38
C LEU A 60 -14.92 8.13 2.58
N GLU A 61 -14.41 9.34 2.73
CA GLU A 61 -15.16 10.59 2.89
C GLU A 61 -14.89 11.46 1.66
N ASP A 62 -15.93 12.01 1.05
CA ASP A 62 -15.78 12.99 -0.02
C ASP A 62 -15.47 14.40 0.56
N GLY A 63 -15.40 15.41 -0.28
CA GLY A 63 -15.04 16.76 0.15
C GLY A 63 -16.20 17.55 0.73
N ASN A 64 -17.40 16.98 0.80
CA ASN A 64 -18.60 17.68 1.21
C ASN A 64 -18.76 17.69 2.76
N SER A 65 -19.69 18.49 3.28
CA SER A 65 -19.93 18.59 4.74
C SER A 65 -21.05 17.67 5.26
N ASN A 66 -21.63 16.89 4.37
CA ASN A 66 -22.69 15.92 4.61
C ASN A 66 -22.08 14.52 4.71
N HIS A 67 -21.85 14.05 5.93
CA HIS A 67 -21.28 12.72 6.18
C HIS A 67 -22.29 11.56 6.06
N SER A 68 -23.41 11.74 5.36
CA SER A 68 -24.45 10.70 5.26
C SER A 68 -24.21 9.70 4.13
N ASP A 69 -23.35 10.06 3.17
CA ASP A 69 -22.95 9.26 2.01
C ASP A 69 -21.48 8.81 2.09
N ASP A 70 -20.81 9.01 3.23
CA ASP A 70 -19.48 8.45 3.47
C ASP A 70 -19.51 6.91 3.42
N LEU A 71 -18.51 6.33 2.73
CA LEU A 71 -18.49 4.92 2.43
C LEU A 71 -17.65 4.15 3.45
N ASN A 72 -18.34 3.42 4.34
CA ASN A 72 -17.69 2.47 5.26
C ASN A 72 -17.18 1.26 4.50
N LEU A 73 -15.88 0.98 4.64
CA LEU A 73 -15.22 -0.11 3.93
C LEU A 73 -15.27 -1.40 4.74
N THR A 74 -15.30 -2.51 4.00
CA THR A 74 -15.19 -3.87 4.53
C THR A 74 -14.38 -4.72 3.56
N GLY A 75 -14.02 -5.93 4.00
CA GLY A 75 -13.24 -6.88 3.20
C GLY A 75 -11.76 -6.88 3.54
N VAL A 76 -10.99 -7.64 2.77
CA VAL A 76 -9.55 -7.84 2.96
C VAL A 76 -8.86 -7.56 1.64
N ILE A 77 -7.90 -6.64 1.65
CA ILE A 77 -7.04 -6.35 0.50
C ILE A 77 -5.75 -7.15 0.65
N SER A 78 -5.38 -7.93 -0.37
CA SER A 78 -4.14 -8.72 -0.35
C SER A 78 -2.90 -7.80 -0.38
N GLY A 79 -1.75 -8.31 0.05
CA GLY A 79 -0.49 -7.59 -0.14
C GLY A 79 -0.21 -7.36 -1.63
N LYS A 80 0.25 -6.16 -1.98
CA LYS A 80 0.37 -5.68 -3.38
C LYS A 80 -0.94 -5.77 -4.17
N GLY A 81 -2.07 -5.86 -3.47
CA GLY A 81 -3.39 -6.05 -4.04
C GLY A 81 -4.13 -4.74 -4.25
N TYR A 82 -5.24 -4.86 -5.00
CA TYR A 82 -6.15 -3.77 -5.34
C TYR A 82 -7.55 -4.15 -4.88
N LEU A 83 -8.32 -3.18 -4.38
CA LEU A 83 -9.73 -3.40 -4.07
C LEU A 83 -10.56 -2.18 -4.46
N VAL A 84 -11.65 -2.43 -5.17
CA VAL A 84 -12.50 -1.40 -5.74
C VAL A 84 -13.79 -1.26 -4.95
N PHE A 85 -14.13 -0.03 -4.61
CA PHE A 85 -15.33 0.38 -3.91
C PHE A 85 -16.19 1.23 -4.84
N THR A 86 -17.48 0.94 -4.89
CA THR A 86 -18.45 1.63 -5.74
C THR A 86 -19.46 2.38 -4.90
N HIS A 87 -19.90 3.53 -5.39
CA HIS A 87 -21.01 4.28 -4.83
C HIS A 87 -21.97 4.75 -5.93
N ASN A 88 -23.19 5.11 -5.54
CA ASN A 88 -24.14 5.70 -6.48
C ASN A 88 -23.60 7.03 -7.03
N GLU A 89 -24.00 7.37 -8.25
CA GLU A 89 -23.70 8.65 -8.89
C GLU A 89 -24.11 9.82 -8.00
N GLY A 90 -23.24 10.83 -7.93
CA GLY A 90 -23.38 12.02 -7.09
C GLY A 90 -22.61 11.99 -5.77
N TRP A 91 -21.76 10.97 -5.54
CA TRP A 91 -20.91 10.89 -4.35
C TRP A 91 -19.60 11.67 -4.53
N LEU A 92 -19.00 11.61 -5.71
CA LEU A 92 -17.81 12.34 -6.08
C LEU A 92 -18.15 13.43 -7.10
N ASN A 93 -17.74 14.66 -6.79
CA ASN A 93 -18.08 15.81 -7.59
C ASN A 93 -17.20 15.91 -8.86
N ASN A 94 -17.82 15.74 -10.04
CA ASN A 94 -17.15 15.84 -11.34
C ASN A 94 -16.46 17.19 -11.60
N SER A 95 -16.91 18.27 -10.95
CA SER A 95 -16.30 19.61 -11.03
C SER A 95 -15.02 19.75 -10.19
N GLY A 96 -14.72 18.77 -9.34
CA GLY A 96 -13.61 18.77 -8.40
C GLY A 96 -14.10 18.44 -7.00
N ASP A 97 -13.28 17.68 -6.28
CA ASP A 97 -13.60 17.13 -4.96
C ASP A 97 -12.33 16.88 -4.14
N THR A 98 -12.47 16.57 -2.85
CA THR A 98 -11.40 16.06 -2.00
C THR A 98 -11.79 14.74 -1.36
N LEU A 99 -11.25 13.64 -1.88
CA LEU A 99 -11.45 12.31 -1.32
C LEU A 99 -10.44 12.06 -0.20
N LYS A 100 -10.90 11.59 0.95
CA LYS A 100 -10.08 11.24 2.11
C LYS A 100 -10.33 9.81 2.54
N LEU A 101 -9.26 9.14 2.94
CA LEU A 101 -9.27 7.79 3.50
C LEU A 101 -8.92 7.86 4.99
N TYR A 102 -9.77 7.29 5.83
CA TYR A 102 -9.54 7.13 7.26
C TYR A 102 -9.50 5.66 7.67
N ASN A 103 -8.92 5.42 8.85
CA ASN A 103 -9.05 4.15 9.57
C ASN A 103 -9.70 4.45 10.92
N ASN A 104 -10.85 3.85 11.20
CA ASN A 104 -11.64 4.07 12.41
C ASN A 104 -10.94 3.55 13.69
N ALA A 105 -9.83 2.80 13.58
CA ALA A 105 -8.92 2.57 14.71
C ALA A 105 -8.19 3.86 15.16
N SER A 106 -8.18 4.90 14.32
CA SER A 106 -7.64 6.24 14.58
C SER A 106 -8.49 7.29 13.85
N PRO A 107 -9.73 7.52 14.30
CA PRO A 107 -10.76 8.24 13.53
C PRO A 107 -10.44 9.71 13.25
N SER A 108 -9.41 10.27 13.88
CA SER A 108 -8.94 11.64 13.70
C SER A 108 -7.72 11.78 12.78
N ALA A 109 -7.20 10.69 12.21
CA ALA A 109 -6.04 10.70 11.33
C ALA A 109 -6.44 10.26 9.91
N VAL A 110 -6.36 11.20 8.96
CA VAL A 110 -6.40 10.90 7.52
C VAL A 110 -5.19 10.04 7.18
N ILE A 111 -5.42 8.87 6.59
CA ILE A 111 -4.37 7.99 6.08
C ILE A 111 -3.82 8.52 4.76
N ASP A 112 -4.74 8.86 3.86
CA ASP A 112 -4.44 9.32 2.52
C ASP A 112 -5.54 10.25 2.02
N GLN A 113 -5.20 11.17 1.13
CA GLN A 113 -6.18 12.09 0.55
C GLN A 113 -5.74 12.57 -0.82
N TYR A 114 -6.72 12.90 -1.65
CA TYR A 114 -6.46 13.56 -2.92
C TYR A 114 -7.55 14.55 -3.27
N ALA A 115 -7.11 15.77 -3.59
CA ALA A 115 -7.97 16.81 -4.14
C ALA A 115 -7.80 16.85 -5.66
N PHE A 116 -8.91 16.72 -6.38
CA PHE A 116 -8.94 16.77 -7.83
C PHE A 116 -9.82 17.91 -8.33
N ASN A 117 -9.53 18.35 -9.54
CA ASN A 117 -10.32 19.36 -10.25
C ASN A 117 -11.32 18.67 -11.18
N ASN A 118 -11.90 19.42 -12.13
CA ASN A 118 -12.81 18.85 -13.10
C ASN A 118 -12.26 17.60 -13.81
N ILE A 119 -13.05 16.53 -13.78
CA ILE A 119 -12.81 15.30 -14.52
C ILE A 119 -13.95 15.12 -15.53
N ASP A 120 -13.58 14.96 -16.80
CA ASP A 120 -14.56 14.67 -17.84
C ASP A 120 -15.10 13.24 -17.70
N ALA A 121 -16.31 13.02 -18.21
CA ALA A 121 -16.85 11.69 -18.43
C ALA A 121 -15.83 10.78 -19.13
N THR A 122 -15.81 9.49 -18.76
CA THR A 122 -14.89 8.44 -19.26
C THR A 122 -13.43 8.52 -18.80
N LYS A 123 -13.05 9.52 -18.01
CA LYS A 123 -11.70 9.62 -17.43
C LYS A 123 -11.66 9.07 -16.00
N SER A 124 -10.46 8.66 -15.60
CA SER A 124 -10.11 8.37 -14.21
C SER A 124 -8.81 9.08 -13.84
N ILE A 125 -8.57 9.22 -12.55
CA ILE A 125 -7.35 9.78 -11.99
C ILE A 125 -6.60 8.63 -11.33
N ILE A 126 -5.35 8.40 -11.73
CA ILE A 126 -4.54 7.27 -11.30
C ILE A 126 -3.26 7.73 -10.59
N ARG A 127 -2.75 6.93 -9.65
CA ARG A 127 -1.36 7.03 -9.20
C ARG A 127 -0.46 6.26 -10.16
N SER A 128 0.59 6.90 -10.68
CA SER A 128 1.53 6.24 -11.60
C SER A 128 2.99 6.49 -11.18
N PRO A 129 3.68 5.50 -10.60
CA PRO A 129 3.23 4.13 -10.25
C PRO A 129 2.16 4.06 -9.14
N ASP A 130 1.59 2.88 -8.92
CA ASP A 130 0.65 2.62 -7.81
C ASP A 130 1.19 3.07 -6.46
N GLY A 131 0.33 3.64 -5.62
CA GLY A 131 0.70 4.15 -4.29
C GLY A 131 1.65 5.35 -4.28
N SER A 132 2.16 5.81 -5.42
CA SER A 132 3.05 6.98 -5.51
C SER A 132 2.32 8.30 -5.27
N GLU A 133 3.07 9.39 -5.09
CA GLU A 133 2.48 10.74 -4.98
C GLU A 133 2.13 11.34 -6.36
N ASN A 134 2.46 10.66 -7.46
CA ASN A 134 2.27 11.15 -8.81
C ASN A 134 0.88 10.78 -9.36
N TRP A 135 -0.01 11.76 -9.43
CA TRP A 135 -1.35 11.60 -9.97
C TRP A 135 -1.46 12.02 -11.43
N VAL A 136 -2.10 11.19 -12.25
CA VAL A 136 -2.26 11.40 -13.69
C VAL A 136 -3.71 11.15 -14.08
N VAL A 137 -4.27 12.00 -14.94
CA VAL A 137 -5.57 11.74 -15.55
C VAL A 137 -5.40 10.85 -16.77
N THR A 138 -6.18 9.77 -16.85
CA THR A 138 -6.14 8.79 -17.95
C THR A 138 -7.53 8.59 -18.57
N THR A 139 -7.56 8.19 -19.84
CA THR A 139 -8.76 7.71 -20.54
C THR A 139 -8.90 6.19 -20.53
N ILE A 140 -7.92 5.49 -19.95
CA ILE A 140 -7.89 4.04 -19.83
C ILE A 140 -7.80 3.73 -18.33
N PRO A 141 -8.95 3.47 -17.67
CA PRO A 141 -8.95 3.07 -16.28
C PRO A 141 -8.27 1.72 -16.07
N SER A 142 -7.64 1.52 -14.91
CA SER A 142 -6.94 0.28 -14.56
C SER A 142 -7.64 -0.53 -13.46
N ARG A 143 -8.94 -0.31 -13.31
CA ARG A 143 -9.82 -0.91 -12.29
C ARG A 143 -9.50 -2.38 -11.99
N GLY A 144 -9.16 -2.65 -10.73
CA GLY A 144 -8.81 -3.94 -10.16
C GLY A 144 -7.40 -4.42 -10.52
N SER A 145 -6.51 -3.55 -10.98
CA SER A 145 -5.19 -3.91 -11.52
C SER A 145 -4.18 -2.77 -11.36
N ALA A 146 -2.92 -3.08 -11.66
CA ALA A 146 -1.83 -2.11 -11.57
C ALA A 146 -2.01 -0.95 -12.55
N ASN A 147 -1.74 0.26 -12.08
CA ASN A 147 -1.69 1.44 -12.93
C ASN A 147 -0.53 1.38 -13.93
N PRO A 148 -0.74 1.86 -15.16
CA PRO A 148 0.34 1.94 -16.15
C PRO A 148 1.45 2.85 -15.61
N THR A 149 2.68 2.34 -15.56
CA THR A 149 3.87 3.09 -15.17
C THR A 149 4.59 3.60 -16.42
N PRO A 150 5.06 4.86 -16.47
CA PRO A 150 5.87 5.33 -17.58
C PRO A 150 7.10 4.44 -17.76
N THR A 151 7.28 3.90 -18.97
CA THR A 151 8.50 3.17 -19.30
C THR A 151 9.65 4.16 -19.34
N PRO A 152 10.78 3.92 -18.64
CA PRO A 152 11.94 4.80 -18.74
C PRO A 152 12.36 4.91 -20.20
N SER A 153 12.49 6.14 -20.70
CA SER A 153 13.03 6.38 -22.04
C SER A 153 14.42 5.75 -22.12
N PRO A 154 14.76 5.02 -23.20
CA PRO A 154 16.09 4.46 -23.35
C PRO A 154 17.13 5.58 -23.22
N ALA A 155 18.13 5.37 -22.38
CA ALA A 155 19.24 6.31 -22.26
C ALA A 155 19.83 6.58 -23.65
N PRO A 156 20.19 7.84 -23.97
CA PRO A 156 20.80 8.14 -25.27
C PRO A 156 22.01 7.22 -25.44
N THR A 157 21.98 6.42 -26.51
CA THR A 157 23.12 5.58 -26.86
C THR A 157 24.28 6.52 -27.11
N SER A 158 25.37 6.37 -26.35
CA SER A 158 26.59 7.16 -26.56
C SER A 158 26.96 7.06 -28.03
N ALA A 159 27.06 8.22 -28.71
CA ALA A 159 27.47 8.27 -30.10
C ALA A 159 28.78 7.48 -30.26
N PRO A 160 28.92 6.64 -31.30
CA PRO A 160 30.15 5.89 -31.52
C PRO A 160 31.32 6.86 -31.56
N ALA A 161 32.37 6.55 -30.79
CA ALA A 161 33.60 7.33 -30.80
C ALA A 161 34.10 7.45 -32.25
N PRO A 162 34.59 8.64 -32.68
CA PRO A 162 35.15 8.81 -34.01
C PRO A 162 36.19 7.72 -34.28
N ALA A 163 35.99 6.94 -35.34
CA ALA A 163 36.95 5.91 -35.73
C ALA A 163 38.29 6.59 -36.07
N THR A 164 39.28 6.46 -35.20
CA THR A 164 40.63 7.05 -35.38
C THR A 164 41.52 6.24 -36.32
N ASN A 165 41.01 5.14 -36.90
CA ASN A 165 41.80 4.29 -37.78
C ASN A 165 41.16 4.25 -39.17
N PRO A 166 41.83 4.74 -40.23
CA PRO A 166 41.36 4.53 -41.59
C PRO A 166 41.32 3.01 -41.88
N PRO A 167 40.26 2.50 -42.53
CA PRO A 167 40.21 1.09 -42.90
C PRO A 167 41.37 0.78 -43.84
N SER A 168 42.19 -0.21 -43.47
CA SER A 168 43.18 -0.79 -44.37
C SER A 168 42.45 -1.37 -45.57
N THR A 169 42.83 -0.92 -46.76
CA THR A 169 42.24 -1.30 -48.04
C THR A 169 42.35 -2.82 -48.19
N PRO A 170 41.24 -3.58 -48.29
CA PRO A 170 41.34 -5.01 -48.53
C PRO A 170 41.91 -5.25 -49.94
N SER A 171 42.97 -6.07 -50.00
CA SER A 171 43.56 -6.59 -51.22
C SER A 171 42.48 -7.34 -52.04
N PRO A 172 42.46 -7.23 -53.38
CA PRO A 172 41.38 -7.77 -54.21
C PRO A 172 41.22 -9.29 -54.03
N THR A 173 40.13 -9.69 -53.41
CA THR A 173 39.69 -11.08 -53.31
C THR A 173 39.27 -11.56 -54.68
N LYS A 174 39.84 -12.69 -55.13
CA LYS A 174 39.49 -13.34 -56.40
C LYS A 174 37.98 -13.56 -56.49
N THR A 175 37.40 -13.11 -57.60
CA THR A 175 36.00 -13.27 -57.96
C THR A 175 35.58 -14.75 -57.86
N PRO A 176 34.59 -15.11 -57.01
CA PRO A 176 34.09 -16.47 -57.00
C PRO A 176 33.33 -16.76 -58.30
N THR A 177 33.62 -17.92 -58.89
CA THR A 177 32.95 -18.49 -60.06
C THR A 177 31.45 -18.67 -59.78
N PRO A 178 30.54 -18.29 -60.71
CA PRO A 178 29.10 -18.42 -60.48
C PRO A 178 28.70 -19.89 -60.28
N VAL A 179 28.03 -20.16 -59.16
CA VAL A 179 27.39 -21.45 -58.87
C VAL A 179 26.03 -21.47 -59.57
N PRO A 180 25.64 -22.55 -60.27
CA PRO A 180 24.36 -22.62 -60.99
C PRO A 180 23.17 -22.51 -60.03
N THR A 181 22.25 -21.61 -60.38
CA THR A 181 21.00 -21.33 -59.68
C THR A 181 20.06 -22.55 -59.72
N PRO A 182 19.56 -23.06 -58.58
CA PRO A 182 18.56 -24.12 -58.60
C PRO A 182 17.22 -23.61 -59.16
N THR A 183 16.72 -24.31 -60.17
CA THR A 183 15.40 -24.12 -60.78
C THR A 183 14.27 -24.30 -59.78
N ARG A 184 13.35 -23.33 -59.73
CA ARG A 184 12.17 -23.34 -58.83
C ARG A 184 11.26 -24.53 -59.15
N LYS A 185 10.90 -25.27 -58.10
CA LYS A 185 9.86 -26.31 -58.10
C LYS A 185 8.47 -25.65 -58.27
N PRO A 186 7.57 -26.16 -59.13
CA PRO A 186 6.26 -25.56 -59.33
C PRO A 186 5.37 -25.66 -58.07
N THR A 187 4.78 -24.53 -57.73
CA THR A 187 3.84 -24.34 -56.61
C THR A 187 2.48 -24.99 -56.95
N PRO A 188 1.88 -25.81 -56.08
CA PRO A 188 0.57 -26.39 -56.34
C PRO A 188 -0.55 -25.33 -56.28
N PHE A 189 -1.53 -25.52 -57.16
CA PHE A 189 -2.69 -24.66 -57.41
C PHE A 189 -3.70 -24.72 -56.23
N PRO A 190 -4.30 -23.60 -55.80
CA PRO A 190 -5.23 -23.59 -54.67
C PRO A 190 -6.53 -24.34 -54.98
N THR A 191 -6.90 -25.26 -54.09
CA THR A 191 -8.17 -25.99 -54.12
C THR A 191 -9.28 -25.10 -53.56
N LYS A 192 -10.41 -24.99 -54.27
CA LYS A 192 -11.56 -24.20 -53.85
C LYS A 192 -12.19 -24.78 -52.58
N THR A 193 -12.27 -23.96 -51.53
CA THR A 193 -12.99 -24.25 -50.29
C THR A 193 -14.50 -24.29 -50.54
N PRO A 194 -15.24 -25.30 -50.06
CA PRO A 194 -16.70 -25.32 -50.15
C PRO A 194 -17.35 -24.30 -49.19
N VAL A 195 -18.40 -23.67 -49.69
CA VAL A 195 -19.23 -22.66 -49.01
C VAL A 195 -20.15 -23.34 -47.98
N PRO A 196 -20.20 -22.91 -46.71
CA PRO A 196 -21.15 -23.45 -45.75
C PRO A 196 -22.58 -22.93 -46.03
N ASN A 197 -23.53 -23.87 -45.92
CA ASN A 197 -24.98 -23.71 -46.08
C ASN A 197 -25.59 -22.86 -44.93
N PRO A 198 -26.58 -21.98 -45.19
CA PRO A 198 -27.21 -21.20 -44.13
C PRO A 198 -28.16 -22.04 -43.28
N THR A 199 -27.95 -22.05 -41.96
CA THR A 199 -28.89 -22.59 -40.98
C THR A 199 -29.95 -21.55 -40.64
N ILE A 200 -31.22 -21.93 -40.75
CA ILE A 200 -32.40 -21.11 -40.46
C ILE A 200 -32.61 -21.04 -38.95
N THR A 201 -32.62 -19.84 -38.37
CA THR A 201 -33.05 -19.57 -36.98
C THR A 201 -34.51 -19.10 -37.00
N PRO A 202 -35.44 -19.75 -36.27
CA PRO A 202 -36.78 -19.21 -36.09
C PRO A 202 -36.79 -18.15 -34.98
N ALA A 203 -37.40 -17.00 -35.30
CA ALA A 203 -37.81 -15.98 -34.36
C ALA A 203 -39.09 -16.42 -33.61
N GLY A 204 -39.19 -16.11 -32.32
CA GLY A 204 -40.43 -16.34 -31.59
C GLY A 204 -40.40 -16.03 -30.09
N ASN A 205 -40.77 -14.79 -29.77
CA ASN A 205 -41.67 -14.38 -28.68
C ASN A 205 -41.13 -14.07 -27.27
N VAL A 206 -41.48 -12.83 -26.89
CA VAL A 206 -41.49 -12.18 -25.59
C VAL A 206 -42.64 -12.73 -24.74
N LEU A 207 -42.41 -13.13 -23.49
CA LEU A 207 -43.33 -12.91 -22.36
C LEU A 207 -42.60 -13.25 -21.06
N GLY A 208 -42.66 -12.34 -20.08
CA GLY A 208 -42.00 -12.49 -18.79
C GLY A 208 -42.71 -13.48 -17.89
N ASP A 209 -41.93 -14.30 -17.19
CA ASP A 209 -42.36 -14.96 -15.97
C ASP A 209 -41.64 -14.31 -14.78
N VAL A 210 -42.48 -13.84 -13.86
CA VAL A 210 -42.13 -13.21 -12.59
C VAL A 210 -41.44 -14.25 -11.71
N VAL A 211 -40.15 -14.03 -11.42
CA VAL A 211 -39.48 -14.74 -10.33
C VAL A 211 -39.96 -14.11 -9.02
N VAL A 212 -40.97 -14.73 -8.42
CA VAL A 212 -41.36 -14.48 -7.03
C VAL A 212 -40.22 -14.97 -6.14
N TYR A 213 -39.46 -14.04 -5.58
CA TYR A 213 -38.57 -14.35 -4.47
C TYR A 213 -39.43 -14.57 -3.21
N PRO A 214 -39.25 -15.66 -2.45
CA PRO A 214 -39.91 -15.80 -1.17
C PRO A 214 -39.42 -14.67 -0.24
N SER A 215 -40.39 -13.92 0.27
CA SER A 215 -40.20 -12.95 1.35
C SER A 215 -39.45 -13.61 2.50
N PRO A 216 -38.35 -13.04 3.03
CA PRO A 216 -37.76 -13.55 4.25
C PRO A 216 -38.79 -13.44 5.36
N THR A 217 -39.11 -14.57 5.97
CA THR A 217 -39.88 -14.65 7.20
C THR A 217 -39.07 -13.91 8.26
N ALA A 218 -39.67 -12.91 8.89
CA ALA A 218 -39.05 -12.17 9.98
C ALA A 218 -38.64 -13.16 11.07
N GLU A 219 -37.33 -13.44 11.16
CA GLU A 219 -36.76 -14.09 12.32
C GLU A 219 -36.89 -13.13 13.50
N LYS A 220 -37.65 -13.59 14.47
CA LYS A 220 -37.86 -12.97 15.77
C LYS A 220 -36.50 -12.68 16.40
N LEU A 221 -36.14 -11.41 16.49
CA LEU A 221 -34.98 -10.93 17.25
C LEU A 221 -35.17 -11.35 18.72
N GLU A 222 -34.42 -12.34 19.17
CA GLU A 222 -34.17 -12.51 20.60
C GLU A 222 -33.40 -11.27 21.07
N GLN A 223 -33.99 -10.54 22.02
CA GLN A 223 -33.30 -9.48 22.72
C GLN A 223 -32.03 -10.06 23.37
N ILE A 224 -30.87 -9.71 22.83
CA ILE A 224 -29.62 -9.84 23.55
C ILE A 224 -29.68 -8.79 24.65
N GLU A 225 -29.99 -9.26 25.85
CA GLU A 225 -29.90 -8.48 27.08
C GLU A 225 -28.50 -7.88 27.17
N ASP A 226 -28.47 -6.54 27.32
CA ASP A 226 -27.30 -5.70 27.35
C ASP A 226 -26.41 -6.08 28.55
N LYS A 227 -25.55 -7.08 28.37
CA LYS A 227 -24.52 -7.40 29.35
C LYS A 227 -23.48 -6.29 29.28
N LYS A 228 -23.64 -5.33 30.20
CA LYS A 228 -22.62 -4.38 30.67
C LYS A 228 -21.23 -4.98 30.45
N PRO A 229 -20.33 -4.32 29.69
CA PRO A 229 -19.00 -4.85 29.47
C PRO A 229 -18.33 -5.00 30.83
N GLU A 230 -18.12 -6.23 31.27
CA GLU A 230 -17.22 -6.51 32.37
C GLU A 230 -15.84 -6.08 31.89
N GLY A 231 -15.42 -4.89 32.34
CA GLY A 231 -14.12 -4.33 32.05
C GLY A 231 -13.06 -5.33 32.47
N ARG A 232 -12.55 -6.11 31.50
CA ARG A 232 -11.31 -6.84 31.63
C ARG A 232 -10.21 -5.80 31.61
N PHE A 233 -10.01 -5.14 32.75
CA PHE A 233 -8.85 -4.31 32.99
C PHE A 233 -7.61 -5.14 32.63
N PRO A 234 -6.72 -4.65 31.76
CA PRO A 234 -5.57 -5.42 31.31
C PRO A 234 -4.56 -5.55 32.45
N PHE A 235 -4.75 -6.53 33.33
CA PHE A 235 -3.89 -6.79 34.49
C PHE A 235 -2.40 -6.93 34.08
N LEU A 236 -2.14 -7.46 32.89
CA LEU A 236 -0.79 -7.51 32.32
C LEU A 236 -0.18 -6.10 32.14
N ALA A 237 -0.95 -5.12 31.65
CA ALA A 237 -0.46 -3.77 31.42
C ALA A 237 -0.12 -3.06 32.74
N ILE A 238 -0.92 -3.28 33.80
CA ILE A 238 -0.64 -2.75 35.14
C ILE A 238 0.66 -3.34 35.70
N ILE A 239 0.90 -4.64 35.51
CA ILE A 239 2.15 -5.29 35.91
C ILE A 239 3.35 -4.65 35.21
N PHE A 240 3.27 -4.38 33.90
CA PHE A 240 4.35 -3.70 33.17
C PHE A 240 4.58 -2.26 33.64
N VAL A 241 3.52 -1.49 33.93
CA VAL A 241 3.62 -0.12 34.44
C VAL A 241 4.24 -0.08 35.85
N ILE A 242 3.80 -0.95 36.76
CA ILE A 242 4.35 -1.04 38.12
C ILE A 242 5.81 -1.50 38.10
N THR A 243 6.13 -2.49 37.26
CA THR A 243 7.51 -2.99 37.14
C THR A 243 8.43 -1.92 36.55
N GLY A 244 7.99 -1.22 35.50
CA GLY A 244 8.77 -0.15 34.85
C GLY A 244 9.02 1.05 35.79
N THR A 245 7.98 1.53 36.47
CA THR A 245 8.10 2.64 37.43
C THR A 245 8.94 2.26 38.65
N GLY A 246 8.85 1.01 39.12
CA GLY A 246 9.69 0.47 40.20
C GLY A 246 11.18 0.43 39.83
N LEU A 247 11.52 0.04 38.60
CA LEU A 247 12.92 0.03 38.12
C LEU A 247 13.51 1.44 38.01
N ILE A 248 12.71 2.42 37.54
CA ILE A 248 13.12 3.82 37.49
C ILE A 248 13.36 4.37 38.91
N GLY A 249 12.42 4.13 39.82
CA GLY A 249 12.54 4.55 41.22
C GLY A 249 13.74 3.92 41.94
N TYR A 250 13.99 2.62 41.73
CA TYR A 250 15.15 1.93 42.30
C TYR A 250 16.48 2.51 41.80
N SER A 251 16.55 2.85 40.51
CA SER A 251 17.73 3.45 39.90
C SER A 251 18.07 4.80 40.54
N VAL A 252 17.08 5.68 40.71
CA VAL A 252 17.26 6.99 41.38
C VAL A 252 17.63 6.82 42.86
N PHE A 253 16.95 5.92 43.58
CA PHE A 253 17.24 5.65 44.99
C PHE A 253 18.68 5.13 45.21
N SER A 254 19.17 4.28 44.31
CA SER A 254 20.52 3.72 44.40
C SER A 254 21.61 4.81 44.32
N ILE A 255 21.40 5.83 43.48
CA ILE A 255 22.28 6.98 43.32
C ILE A 255 22.28 7.83 44.62
N ILE A 256 21.09 8.11 45.17
CA ILE A 256 20.95 8.91 46.39
C ILE A 256 21.52 8.18 47.63
N LYS A 257 21.36 6.85 47.71
CA LYS A 257 21.95 6.07 48.80
C LYS A 257 23.47 6.01 48.73
N GLY A 258 24.04 6.01 47.51
CA GLY A 258 25.48 6.05 47.28
C GLY A 258 26.13 7.36 47.74
N SER A 259 25.43 8.49 47.67
CA SER A 259 26.00 9.80 48.02
C SER A 259 26.13 10.08 49.53
N LYS A 260 25.42 9.32 50.38
CA LYS A 260 25.45 9.52 51.85
C LYS A 260 26.68 8.95 52.56
N LYS A 261 27.61 8.28 51.86
CA LYS A 261 28.81 7.67 52.49
C LYS A 261 30.04 8.58 52.61
N SER A 262 29.98 9.84 52.16
CA SER A 262 31.19 10.69 52.04
C SER A 262 31.29 11.89 53.00
N TYR A 263 30.47 11.97 54.05
CA TYR A 263 30.60 13.05 55.05
C TYR A 263 30.85 12.48 56.44
N THR A 264 32.09 12.13 56.72
CA THR A 264 32.60 12.07 58.10
C THR A 264 33.91 12.83 58.10
N ILE A 265 33.82 14.16 58.26
CA ILE A 265 34.98 14.99 58.56
C ILE A 265 35.32 14.72 60.03
N GLY A 266 36.46 14.07 60.25
CA GLY A 266 37.04 13.90 61.58
C GLY A 266 37.42 15.27 62.14
N SER A 267 36.79 15.67 63.23
CA SER A 267 37.27 16.78 64.07
C SER A 267 38.36 16.23 64.98
N GLU A 268 39.61 16.22 64.51
CA GLU A 268 40.77 16.06 65.39
C GLU A 268 41.03 17.38 66.12
N ASN A 269 40.55 17.39 67.35
CA ASN A 269 41.05 18.06 68.54
C ASN A 269 42.56 18.32 68.56
N GLU A 270 42.97 19.53 68.20
CA GLU A 270 44.31 20.06 68.47
C GLU A 270 44.24 21.03 69.67
N ASN A 271 44.42 20.49 70.86
CA ASN A 271 44.76 21.26 72.06
C ASN A 271 45.79 20.44 72.84
N SER A 272 47.06 20.89 72.82
CA SER A 272 48.04 20.78 73.92
C SER A 272 49.49 20.85 73.42
N ARG A 273 50.12 22.00 73.72
CA ARG A 273 51.51 22.13 74.26
C ARG A 273 52.65 21.92 73.25
N VAL A 274 53.78 22.63 73.29
CA VAL A 274 54.84 22.77 74.32
C VAL A 274 55.89 23.76 73.73
N PRO A 275 56.94 24.24 74.43
CA PRO A 275 57.15 24.61 75.84
C PRO A 275 57.27 26.13 76.07
#